data_AF-A0A7V3H4P0-F1
#
_entry.id   AF-A0A7V3H4P0-F1
#
_cell.length_a   1.000
_cell.length_b   1.000
_cell.length_c   1.000
_cell.angle_alpha   90.00
_cell.angle_beta   90.00
_cell.angle_gamma   90.00
#
_symmetry.space_group_name_H-M   'P 1'
#
loop_
_entity.id
_entity.type
_entity.pdbx_description
1 polymer ?
#
loop_
_entity_poly.entity_id
_entity_poly.type
_entity_poly.pdbx_seq_one_letter_code
_entity_poly.pdbx_strand_id
1 'polypeptide(L)' 'MPAWMRALSYLSPLKYYLDLGFGIFLKGVGLLAMWDRLLGLALLGGAVFALGALRFRRAFA' A
#
# COMPACT_ATOMS: atom_id res chain seq x y z
N MET A 1 -3.84 -18.89 9.40
CA MET A 1 -4.56 -18.60 8.14
C MET A 1 -4.00 -19.49 7.04
N PRO A 2 -4.85 -20.06 6.18
CA PRO A 2 -4.42 -20.76 4.97
C PRO A 2 -3.51 -19.88 4.11
N ALA A 3 -2.52 -20.46 3.43
CA ALA A 3 -1.49 -19.71 2.71
C ALA A 3 -2.06 -18.77 1.63
N TRP A 4 -3.10 -19.19 0.92
CA TRP A 4 -3.79 -18.40 -0.10
C TRP A 4 -4.45 -17.14 0.47
N MET A 5 -5.03 -17.26 1.66
CA MET A 5 -5.70 -16.17 2.36
C MET A 5 -4.69 -15.12 2.86
N ARG A 6 -3.49 -15.58 3.25
CA ARG A 6 -2.36 -14.72 3.61
C ARG A 6 -1.84 -13.95 2.39
N ALA A 7 -1.75 -14.58 1.22
CA ALA A 7 -1.38 -13.91 -0.04
C ALA A 7 -2.37 -12.81 -0.42
N LEU A 8 -3.68 -13.08 -0.35
CA LEU A 8 -4.73 -12.08 -0.60
C LEU A 8 -4.68 -10.90 0.38
N SER A 9 -4.26 -11.14 1.62
CA SER A 9 -4.11 -10.09 2.62
C SER A 9 -3.01 -9.08 2.27
N TYR A 10 -1.99 -9.48 1.50
CA TYR A 10 -0.95 -8.56 1.00
C TYR A 10 -1.43 -7.66 -0.13
N LEU A 11 -2.57 -7.96 -0.74
CA LEU A 11 -3.20 -7.12 -1.75
C LEU A 11 -3.97 -5.95 -1.15
N SER A 12 -4.28 -6.01 0.15
CA SER A 12 -5.10 -4.98 0.83
C SER A 12 -4.25 -3.76 1.20
N PRO A 13 -4.55 -2.56 0.67
CA PRO A 13 -3.88 -1.31 1.07
C PRO A 13 -4.07 -1.00 2.56
N LEU A 14 -5.22 -1.42 3.11
CA LEU A 14 -5.59 -1.21 4.50
C LEU A 14 -4.62 -1.89 5.46
N LYS A 15 -4.05 -3.04 5.05
CA LYS A 15 -3.00 -3.73 5.81
C LYS A 15 -1.80 -2.81 6.02
N TYR A 16 -1.25 -2.25 4.94
CA TYR A 16 -0.07 -1.38 5.01
C TYR A 16 -0.34 -0.10 5.80
N TYR A 17 -1.55 0.47 5.68
CA TYR A 17 -1.96 1.65 6.43
C TYR A 17 -1.99 1.39 7.95
N LEU A 18 -2.66 0.32 8.39
CA LEU A 18 -2.72 -0.06 9.81
C LEU A 18 -1.33 -0.42 10.35
N ASP A 19 -0.55 -1.14 9.56
CA ASP A 19 0.82 -1.54 9.90
C ASP A 19 1.76 -0.32 10.06
N LEU A 20 1.56 0.74 9.27
CA LEU A 20 2.26 2.02 9.41
C LEU A 20 1.76 2.81 10.62
N GLY A 21 0.44 2.98 10.75
CA GLY A 21 -0.19 3.71 11.85
C GLY A 21 0.18 3.14 13.22
N PHE A 22 0.06 1.82 13.41
CA PHE A 22 0.43 1.20 14.68
C PHE A 22 1.94 1.23 14.96
N GLY A 23 2.80 1.15 13.94
CA GLY A 23 4.24 1.25 14.15
C GLY A 23 4.68 2.64 14.60
N ILE A 24 4.06 3.68 14.06
CA ILE A 24 4.31 5.08 14.45
C ILE A 24 3.71 5.36 15.84
N PHE A 25 2.42 5.06 16.04
CA PHE A 25 1.70 5.42 17.27
C PHE A 25 2.05 4.57 18.49
N LEU A 26 2.23 3.25 18.33
CA LEU A 26 2.42 2.34 19.48
C LEU A 26 3.88 1.99 19.73
N LYS A 27 4.73 2.00 18.70
CA LYS A 27 6.12 1.56 18.82
C LYS A 27 7.14 2.68 18.69
N GLY A 28 6.74 3.88 18.26
CA GLY A 28 7.65 5.01 18.06
C GLY A 28 8.82 4.70 17.12
N VAL A 29 8.65 3.75 16.19
CA VAL A 29 9.73 3.31 15.30
C VAL A 29 9.93 4.37 14.22
N GLY A 30 11.18 4.82 14.05
CA GLY A 30 11.52 5.84 13.06
C GLY A 30 11.19 5.43 11.63
N LEU A 31 10.95 6.43 10.78
CA LEU A 31 10.53 6.29 9.37
C LEU A 31 11.41 5.32 8.55
N LEU A 32 12.72 5.26 8.87
CA LEU A 32 13.70 4.37 8.26
C LEU A 32 13.38 2.88 8.42
N ALA A 33 12.80 2.46 9.55
CA ALA A 33 12.44 1.06 9.79
C ALA A 33 11.13 0.66 9.09
N MET A 34 10.36 1.62 8.59
CA MET A 34 9.06 1.38 7.94
C MET A 34 9.11 1.61 6.42
N TRP A 35 10.31 1.78 5.87
CA TRP A 35 10.52 2.12 4.46
C TRP A 35 9.89 1.06 3.53
N ASP A 36 9.99 -0.23 3.86
CA ASP A 36 9.43 -1.34 3.08
C ASP A 36 7.90 -1.23 2.94
N ARG A 37 7.23 -0.84 4.04
CA ARG A 37 5.77 -0.67 4.08
C ARG A 37 5.34 0.57 3.32
N LEU A 38 6.10 1.65 3.45
CA LEU A 38 5.87 2.91 2.74
C LEU A 38 6.04 2.72 1.22
N LEU A 39 7.05 1.96 0.79
CA LEU A 39 7.27 1.57 -0.60
C LEU A 39 6.13 0.72 -1.15
N GLY A 40 5.67 -0.28 -0.39
CA GLY A 40 4.53 -1.10 -0.78
C GLY A 40 3.27 -0.26 -1.03
N LEU A 41 3.00 0.71 -0.14
CA LEU A 41 1.87 1.62 -0.29
C LEU A 41 2.06 2.59 -1.47
N ALA A 42 3.27 3.13 -1.66
CA ALA A 42 3.58 4.03 -2.76
C ALA A 42 3.48 3.33 -4.13
N LEU A 43 3.93 2.08 -4.23
CA LEU A 43 3.80 1.26 -5.44
C LEU A 43 2.35 0.95 -5.76
N LEU A 44 1.56 0.53 -4.77
CA LEU A 44 0.13 0.27 -4.96
C LEU A 44 -0.63 1.55 -5.35
N GLY A 45 -0.41 2.64 -4.62
CA GLY A 45 -1.02 3.94 -4.91
C GLY A 45 -0.60 4.48 -6.28
N GLY A 46 0.68 4.40 -6.62
CA GLY A 46 1.22 4.79 -7.92
C GLY A 46 0.67 3.95 -9.07
N ALA A 47 0.51 2.64 -8.88
CA ALA A 47 -0.10 1.76 -9.87
C ALA A 47 -1.57 2.11 -10.11
N VAL A 48 -2.36 2.30 -9.04
CA VAL A 48 -3.77 2.72 -9.16
C VAL A 48 -3.88 4.10 -9.80
N PHE A 49 -3.00 5.03 -9.43
CA PHE A 49 -2.95 6.37 -10.03
C PHE A 49 -2.59 6.32 -11.51
N ALA A 50 -1.57 5.54 -11.90
CA ALA A 50 -1.17 5.38 -13.29
C ALA A 50 -2.26 4.73 -14.13
N LEU A 51 -2.92 3.69 -13.61
CA LEU A 51 -4.09 3.07 -14.25
C LEU A 51 -5.24 4.07 -14.39
N GLY A 52 -5.49 4.87 -13.36
CA GLY A 52 -6.46 5.97 -13.37
C GLY A 52 -6.13 7.00 -14.44
N ALA A 53 -4.89 7.49 -14.49
CA ALA A 53 -4.41 8.48 -15.47
C ALA A 53 -4.47 7.95 -16.91
N LEU A 54 -4.11 6.68 -17.13
CA LEU A 54 -4.23 6.01 -18.43
C LEU A 54 -5.69 5.86 -18.84
N ARG A 55 -6.57 5.50 -17.91
CA ARG A 55 -8.02 5.38 -18.15
C ARG A 55 -8.66 6.75 -18.41
N PHE A 56 -8.20 7.80 -17.74
CA PHE A 56 -8.64 9.18 -17.97
C PHE A 56 -8.18 9.70 -19.33
N ARG A 57 -6.91 9.46 -19.70
CA ARG A 57 -6.39 9.77 -21.05
C ARG A 57 -7.19 9.10 -22.16
N ARG A 58 -7.66 7.87 -21.94
CA ARG A 58 -8.51 7.14 -22.92
C ARG A 58 -9.97 7.57 -22.91
N ALA A 59 -10.46 8.18 -21.83
CA ALA A 59 -11.83 8.65 -21.73
C ALA A 59 -12.02 10.07 -22.31
N PHE A 60 -10.94 10.83 -22.42
CA PHE A 60 -10.93 12.22 -22.91
C PHE A 60 -10.14 12.42 -24.22
N ALA A 61 -9.78 11.34 -24.91
CA ALA A 61 -9.21 11.36 -26.27
C ALA A 61 -10.20 10.69 -27.23
#